data_AF-A0A650GDE7-F1
#
_entry.id   AF-A0A650GDE7-F1
#
_cell.length_a   1.000
_cell.length_b   1.000
_cell.length_c   1.000
_cell.angle_alpha   90.00
_cell.angle_beta   90.00
_cell.angle_gamma   90.00
#
_symmetry.space_group_name_H-M   'P 1'
#
loop_
_entity.id
_entity.type
_entity.pdbx_description
1 polymer ?
#
loop_
_entity_poly.entity_id
_entity_poly.type
_entity_poly.pdbx_seq_one_letter_code
_entity_poly.pdbx_strand_id
1 'polypeptide(L)'
;MDATYATPGTPYERILKAAEAYVRFAAERPHQFRLLADPPNEPGALPGVADLVERHNDKLAAAINDGIADGTINPHLDPTTTATVLWAAMNGVLALHWRADRLRTDDTQVRGFVAAMTELVSAGLRRR
;
A
#
# COMPACT_ATOMS: atom_id res chain seq x y z
N MET A 1 -11.37 1.19 0.72
CA MET A 1 -10.32 0.57 1.54
C MET A 1 -10.92 -0.12 2.76
N ASP A 2 -11.82 0.51 3.51
CA ASP A 2 -12.42 -0.08 4.72
C ASP A 2 -13.16 -1.41 4.48
N ALA A 3 -13.93 -1.52 3.40
CA ALA A 3 -14.62 -2.76 3.03
C ALA A 3 -13.66 -3.90 2.64
N THR A 4 -12.42 -3.58 2.26
CA THR A 4 -11.46 -4.55 1.72
C THR A 4 -10.91 -5.48 2.80
N TYR A 5 -10.71 -4.96 4.02
CA TYR A 5 -10.29 -5.77 5.17
C TYR A 5 -11.44 -6.60 5.77
N ALA A 6 -12.70 -6.25 5.50
CA ALA A 6 -13.89 -6.99 5.93
C ALA A 6 -14.28 -8.15 4.98
N THR A 7 -13.53 -8.36 3.89
CA THR A 7 -13.86 -9.38 2.89
C THR A 7 -13.45 -10.78 3.37
N PRO A 8 -14.24 -11.83 3.08
CA PRO A 8 -13.83 -13.23 3.31
C PRO A 8 -12.48 -13.53 2.64
N GLY A 9 -11.67 -14.34 3.33
CA GLY A 9 -10.31 -14.72 2.93
C GLY A 9 -9.34 -14.75 4.11
N THR A 10 -8.17 -15.33 3.88
CA THR A 10 -7.03 -15.28 4.83
C THR A 10 -6.54 -13.84 5.00
N PRO A 11 -5.87 -13.51 6.12
CA PRO A 11 -5.26 -12.20 6.32
C PRO A 11 -4.32 -11.80 5.17
N TYR A 12 -3.55 -12.76 4.66
CA TYR A 12 -2.71 -12.56 3.48
C TYR A 12 -3.51 -12.16 2.22
N GLU A 13 -4.62 -12.84 1.93
CA GLU A 13 -5.50 -12.47 0.81
C GLU A 13 -6.12 -11.08 0.98
N ARG A 14 -6.44 -10.68 2.22
CA ARG A 14 -6.96 -9.34 2.52
C ARG A 14 -5.90 -8.26 2.23
N ILE A 15 -4.63 -8.52 2.56
CA ILE A 15 -3.52 -7.62 2.24
C ILE A 15 -3.38 -7.44 0.72
N LEU A 16 -3.44 -8.52 -0.05
CA LEU A 16 -3.37 -8.44 -1.52
C LEU A 16 -4.56 -7.66 -2.11
N LYS A 17 -5.78 -7.91 -1.63
CA LYS A 17 -6.97 -7.15 -2.04
C LYS A 17 -6.84 -5.67 -1.68
N ALA A 18 -6.27 -5.35 -0.52
CA ALA A 18 -6.03 -3.97 -0.11
C ALA A 18 -5.03 -3.26 -1.05
N ALA A 19 -3.94 -3.94 -1.42
CA ALA A 19 -2.99 -3.44 -2.40
C ALA A 19 -3.63 -3.19 -3.77
N GLU A 20 -4.44 -4.13 -4.27
CA GLU A 20 -5.17 -3.97 -5.54
C GLU A 20 -6.14 -2.76 -5.49
N ALA A 21 -6.88 -2.61 -4.39
CA ALA A 21 -7.78 -1.49 -4.19
C ALA A 21 -7.03 -0.15 -4.13
N TYR A 22 -5.82 -0.12 -3.56
CA TYR A 22 -4.97 1.05 -3.51
C TYR A 22 -4.47 1.46 -4.90
N VAL A 23 -4.01 0.49 -5.70
CA VAL A 23 -3.58 0.71 -7.09
C VAL A 23 -4.74 1.23 -7.94
N ARG A 24 -5.94 0.64 -7.79
CA ARG A 24 -7.15 1.12 -8.48
C ARG A 24 -7.50 2.55 -8.08
N PHE A 25 -7.43 2.89 -6.79
CA PHE A 25 -7.64 4.26 -6.32
C PHE A 25 -6.66 5.25 -6.97
N ALA A 26 -5.38 4.90 -7.06
CA ALA A 26 -4.36 5.73 -7.70
C ALA A 26 -4.64 5.97 -9.20
N ALA A 27 -5.10 4.94 -9.91
CA ALA A 27 -5.44 5.04 -11.32
C ALA A 27 -6.75 5.82 -11.57
N GLU A 28 -7.80 5.57 -10.79
CA GLU A 28 -9.11 6.22 -10.96
C GLU A 28 -9.14 7.66 -10.46
N ARG A 29 -8.31 7.99 -9.46
CA ARG A 29 -8.33 9.29 -8.78
C ARG A 29 -6.91 9.88 -8.62
N PRO A 30 -6.16 10.09 -9.71
CA PRO A 30 -4.73 10.44 -9.67
C PRO A 30 -4.45 11.74 -8.93
N HIS A 31 -5.34 12.74 -9.01
CA HIS A 31 -5.20 14.00 -8.26
C HIS A 31 -5.35 13.79 -6.74
N GLN A 32 -6.31 12.96 -6.31
CA GLN A 32 -6.51 12.66 -4.88
C GLN A 32 -5.36 11.81 -4.34
N PHE A 33 -4.89 10.84 -5.14
CA PHE A 33 -3.73 10.05 -4.80
C PHE A 33 -2.47 10.92 -4.65
N ARG A 34 -2.26 11.90 -5.54
CA ARG A 34 -1.14 12.85 -5.41
C ARG A 34 -1.19 13.66 -4.12
N LEU A 35 -2.36 14.18 -3.76
CA LEU A 35 -2.55 14.91 -2.50
C LEU A 35 -2.26 14.03 -1.27
N LEU A 36 -2.51 12.72 -1.37
CA LEU A 36 -2.22 11.77 -0.30
C LEU A 36 -0.74 11.40 -0.23
N ALA A 37 -0.11 11.15 -1.39
CA ALA A 37 1.27 10.68 -1.48
C ALA A 37 2.32 11.80 -1.35
N ASP A 38 1.96 13.02 -1.74
CA ASP A 38 2.79 14.22 -1.71
C ASP A 38 1.92 15.41 -1.25
N PRO A 39 1.52 15.43 0.03
CA PRO A 39 0.64 16.47 0.54
C PRO A 39 1.34 17.84 0.50
N PRO A 40 0.63 18.90 0.11
CA PRO A 40 1.21 20.25 0.06
C PRO A 40 1.63 20.70 1.47
N ASN A 41 2.76 21.40 1.56
CA ASN A 41 3.27 21.97 2.80
C ASN A 41 2.51 23.26 3.18
N GLU A 42 1.19 23.14 3.34
CA GLU A 42 0.29 24.23 3.72
C GLU A 42 -0.30 23.98 5.11
N PRO A 43 -0.30 25.00 6.00
CA PRO A 43 -0.87 24.88 7.34
C PRO A 43 -2.39 24.66 7.27
N GLY A 44 -2.83 23.42 7.50
CA GLY A 44 -4.25 23.02 7.54
C GLY A 44 -4.59 21.78 6.71
N ALA A 45 -3.80 21.47 5.67
CA ALA A 45 -4.01 20.29 4.83
C ALA A 45 -3.38 19.01 5.42
N LEU A 46 -2.34 19.16 6.24
CA LEU A 46 -1.51 18.07 6.74
C LEU A 46 -2.17 17.18 7.82
N PRO A 47 -2.90 17.72 8.83
CA PRO A 47 -3.42 16.88 9.92
C PRO A 47 -4.43 15.82 9.44
N GLY A 48 -5.36 16.20 8.55
CA GLY A 48 -6.38 15.27 8.07
C GLY A 48 -5.84 14.16 7.16
N VAL A 49 -4.77 14.43 6.41
CA VAL A 49 -4.09 13.42 5.57
C VAL A 49 -3.26 12.48 6.44
N ALA A 50 -2.52 13.00 7.42
CA ALA A 50 -1.76 12.19 8.36
C ALA A 50 -2.65 11.20 9.10
N ASP A 51 -3.76 11.66 9.70
CA ASP A 51 -4.70 10.79 10.41
C ASP A 51 -5.29 9.71 9.50
N LEU A 52 -5.53 10.02 8.22
CA LEU A 52 -6.05 9.04 7.26
C LEU A 52 -5.01 7.98 6.91
N VAL A 53 -3.75 8.38 6.71
CA VAL A 53 -2.63 7.48 6.44
C VAL A 53 -2.37 6.58 7.64
N GLU A 54 -2.33 7.13 8.85
CA GLU A 54 -2.16 6.37 10.10
C GLU A 54 -3.25 5.31 10.23
N ARG A 55 -4.53 5.68 10.10
CA ARG A 55 -5.64 4.72 10.14
C ARG A 55 -5.53 3.62 9.07
N HIS A 56 -4.97 3.92 7.91
CA HIS A 56 -4.78 2.92 6.86
C HIS A 56 -3.63 1.96 7.20
N ASN A 57 -2.51 2.50 7.67
CA ASN A 57 -1.37 1.70 8.11
C ASN A 57 -1.72 0.83 9.31
N ASP A 58 -2.52 1.31 10.26
CA ASP A 58 -3.00 0.52 11.40
C ASP A 58 -3.81 -0.70 10.96
N LYS A 59 -4.69 -0.52 9.95
CA LYS A 59 -5.48 -1.63 9.39
C LYS A 59 -4.59 -2.65 8.67
N LEU A 60 -3.57 -2.17 7.94
CA LEU A 60 -2.61 -3.05 7.29
C LEU A 60 -1.75 -3.81 8.33
N ALA A 61 -1.30 -3.12 9.39
CA ALA A 61 -0.56 -3.72 10.49
C ALA A 61 -1.40 -4.78 11.22
N ALA A 62 -2.68 -4.51 11.48
CA ALA A 62 -3.59 -5.48 12.06
C ALA A 62 -3.73 -6.73 11.18
N ALA A 63 -3.91 -6.56 9.86
CA ALA A 63 -3.97 -7.70 8.94
C ALA A 63 -2.65 -8.51 8.88
N ILE A 64 -1.51 -7.85 9.02
CA ILE A 64 -0.20 -8.52 9.11
C ILE A 64 -0.11 -9.32 10.41
N ASN A 65 -0.53 -8.74 11.53
CA ASN A 65 -0.56 -9.42 12.83
C ASN A 65 -1.49 -10.63 12.83
N ASP A 66 -2.67 -10.52 12.22
CA ASP A 66 -3.60 -11.64 12.04
C ASP A 66 -2.96 -12.77 11.23
N GLY A 67 -2.22 -12.43 10.17
CA GLY A 67 -1.51 -13.41 9.34
C GLY A 67 -0.30 -14.05 10.06
N ILE A 68 0.32 -13.35 11.00
CA ILE A 68 1.35 -13.95 11.86
C ILE A 68 0.69 -14.95 12.83
N ALA A 69 -0.44 -14.57 13.42
CA ALA A 69 -1.16 -15.40 14.38
C ALA A 69 -1.73 -16.69 13.76
N ASP A 70 -2.20 -16.64 12.51
CA ASP A 70 -2.70 -17.81 11.78
C ASP A 70 -1.62 -18.61 11.04
N GLY A 71 -0.37 -18.11 11.04
CA GLY A 71 0.79 -18.76 10.45
C GLY A 71 0.98 -18.58 8.94
N THR A 72 0.16 -17.76 8.28
CA THR A 72 0.30 -17.46 6.84
C THR A 72 1.42 -16.46 6.54
N ILE A 73 1.78 -15.61 7.50
CA ILE A 73 2.85 -14.61 7.41
C ILE A 73 4.04 -15.00 8.30
N ASN A 74 5.24 -14.62 7.86
CA ASN A 74 6.48 -14.82 8.59
C ASN A 74 6.41 -14.18 10.01
N PRO A 75 6.57 -14.98 11.09
CA PRO A 75 6.41 -14.49 12.46
C PRO A 75 7.54 -13.57 12.94
N HIS A 76 8.62 -13.40 12.16
CA HIS A 76 9.73 -12.51 12.50
C HIS A 76 9.55 -11.07 12.00
N LEU A 77 8.43 -10.76 11.36
CA LEU A 77 8.11 -9.42 10.88
C LEU A 77 7.47 -8.59 12.00
N ASP A 78 7.88 -7.33 12.11
CA ASP A 78 7.15 -6.34 12.91
C ASP A 78 5.96 -5.80 12.10
N PRO A 79 4.71 -5.94 12.56
CA PRO A 79 3.54 -5.54 11.76
C PRO A 79 3.51 -4.07 11.38
N THR A 80 3.84 -3.17 12.31
CA THR A 80 3.78 -1.72 12.13
C THR A 80 4.83 -1.23 11.13
N THR A 81 6.07 -1.70 11.30
CA THR A 81 7.18 -1.39 10.41
C THR A 81 6.90 -1.94 9.02
N THR A 82 6.43 -3.19 8.93
CA THR A 82 6.10 -3.83 7.66
C THR A 82 5.00 -3.08 6.92
N ALA A 83 3.91 -2.70 7.60
CA ALA A 83 2.83 -1.91 7.01
C ALA A 83 3.34 -0.58 6.43
N THR A 84 4.17 0.13 7.19
CA THR A 84 4.76 1.41 6.77
C THR A 84 5.64 1.25 5.53
N VAL A 85 6.50 0.23 5.51
CA VAL A 85 7.38 -0.07 4.37
C VAL A 85 6.57 -0.42 3.12
N LEU A 86 5.53 -1.25 3.26
CA LEU A 86 4.69 -1.64 2.13
C LEU A 86 3.95 -0.44 1.54
N TRP A 87 3.37 0.41 2.39
CA TRP A 87 2.70 1.64 1.95
C TRP A 87 3.67 2.59 1.23
N ALA A 88 4.84 2.84 1.82
CA ALA A 88 5.85 3.74 1.25
C ALA A 88 6.37 3.23 -0.11
N ALA A 89 6.64 1.93 -0.22
CA ALA A 89 7.10 1.32 -1.46
C ALA A 89 6.05 1.42 -2.57
N MET A 90 4.77 1.21 -2.25
CA MET A 90 3.69 1.30 -3.25
C MET A 90 3.50 2.76 -3.70
N ASN A 91 3.58 3.73 -2.79
CA ASN A 91 3.59 5.14 -3.15
C ASN A 91 4.73 5.50 -4.10
N GLY A 92 5.94 5.01 -3.82
CA GLY A 92 7.11 5.22 -4.67
C GLY A 92 6.91 4.71 -6.09
N VAL A 93 6.38 3.48 -6.25
CA VAL A 93 6.08 2.89 -7.56
C VAL A 93 5.03 3.69 -8.32
N LEU A 94 3.92 4.04 -7.66
CA LEU A 94 2.82 4.75 -8.30
C LEU A 94 3.17 6.20 -8.64
N ALA A 95 4.00 6.86 -7.83
CA ALA A 95 4.48 8.22 -8.07
C ALA A 95 5.36 8.35 -9.33
N LEU A 96 5.90 7.23 -9.85
CA LEU A 96 6.64 7.24 -11.13
C LEU A 96 5.79 7.78 -12.29
N HIS A 97 4.47 7.65 -12.23
CA HIS A 97 3.57 8.10 -13.28
C HIS A 97 3.54 9.63 -13.49
N TRP A 98 3.87 10.42 -12.48
CA TRP A 98 3.84 11.89 -12.54
C TRP A 98 5.20 12.56 -12.44
N ARG A 99 6.30 11.81 -12.58
CA ARG A 99 7.63 12.40 -12.64
C ARG A 99 7.73 13.39 -13.79
N ALA A 100 8.52 14.45 -13.59
CA ALA A 100 8.79 15.48 -14.59
C ALA A 100 9.97 15.13 -15.51
N ASP A 101 10.67 14.02 -15.26
CA ASP A 101 11.87 13.62 -15.99
C ASP A 101 11.66 12.36 -16.83
N ARG A 102 12.73 11.91 -17.48
CA ARG A 102 12.75 10.72 -18.35
C ARG A 102 12.41 9.40 -17.66
N LEU A 103 12.28 9.38 -16.32
CA LEU A 103 11.87 8.20 -15.57
C LEU A 103 10.35 8.14 -15.37
N ARG A 104 9.59 9.08 -15.95
CA ARG A 104 8.13 9.02 -15.98
C ARG A 104 7.67 7.73 -16.66
N THR A 105 6.80 7.00 -15.99
CA THR A 105 6.27 5.71 -16.48
C THR A 105 4.87 5.86 -17.05
N ASP A 106 4.60 5.19 -18.16
CA ASP A 106 3.24 5.01 -18.66
C ASP A 106 2.44 3.96 -17.84
N ASP A 107 1.14 3.86 -18.10
CA ASP A 107 0.24 2.96 -17.36
C ASP A 107 0.63 1.48 -17.50
N THR A 108 1.19 1.09 -18.64
CA THR A 108 1.62 -0.29 -18.88
C THR A 108 2.85 -0.62 -18.05
N GLN A 109 3.81 0.29 -17.99
CA GLN A 109 5.00 0.17 -17.15
C GLN A 109 4.62 0.13 -15.66
N VAL A 110 3.74 1.02 -15.20
CA VAL A 110 3.27 1.04 -13.80
C VAL A 110 2.60 -0.29 -13.42
N ARG A 111 1.73 -0.84 -14.28
CA ARG A 111 1.11 -2.15 -14.03
C ARG A 111 2.16 -3.25 -13.88
N GLY A 112 3.19 -3.25 -14.73
CA GLY A 112 4.31 -4.19 -14.63
C GLY A 112 5.08 -4.05 -13.31
N PHE A 113 5.32 -2.81 -12.85
CA PHE A 113 6.03 -2.56 -11.60
C PHE A 113 5.22 -2.93 -10.37
N VAL A 114 3.90 -2.67 -10.37
CA VAL A 114 2.99 -3.12 -9.33
C VAL A 114 2.96 -4.65 -9.24
N ALA A 115 2.90 -5.34 -10.38
CA ALA A 115 2.96 -6.80 -10.40
C ALA A 115 4.29 -7.32 -9.83
N ALA A 116 5.42 -6.78 -10.29
CA ALA A 116 6.74 -7.15 -9.78
C ALA A 116 6.89 -6.88 -8.27
N MET A 117 6.40 -5.74 -7.78
CA MET A 117 6.40 -5.41 -6.36
C MET A 117 5.53 -6.38 -5.56
N THR A 118 4.35 -6.74 -6.07
CA THR A 118 3.43 -7.68 -5.41
C THR A 118 4.06 -9.06 -5.27
N GLU A 119 4.78 -9.53 -6.28
CA GLU A 119 5.53 -10.79 -6.24
C GLU A 119 6.67 -10.75 -5.21
N LEU A 120 7.49 -9.70 -5.21
CA LEU A 120 8.59 -9.53 -4.26
C LEU A 120 8.08 -9.48 -2.81
N VAL A 121 7.02 -8.70 -2.57
CA VAL A 121 6.38 -8.59 -1.25
C VAL A 121 5.78 -9.92 -0.83
N SER A 122 5.09 -10.62 -1.74
CA SER A 122 4.50 -11.92 -1.46
C SER A 122 5.54 -12.97 -1.05
N ALA A 123 6.67 -12.99 -1.75
CA ALA A 123 7.79 -13.87 -1.41
C ALA A 123 8.44 -13.51 -0.07
N GLY A 124 8.47 -12.22 0.30
CA GLY A 124 9.02 -11.76 1.58
C GLY A 124 8.09 -11.93 2.78
N LEU A 125 6.77 -11.80 2.58
CA LEU A 125 5.76 -11.91 3.63
C LEU A 125 5.49 -13.35 4.06
N ARG A 126 5.51 -14.29 3.12
CA ARG A 126 5.14 -15.68 3.42
C ARG A 126 6.14 -16.33 4.37
N ARG A 127 5.62 -17.15 5.26
CA ARG A 127 6.43 -18.06 6.07
C ARG A 127 7.18 -19.02 5.13
N ARG A 128 8.49 -19.14 5.33
CA ARG A 128 9.33 -20.12 4.64
C ARG A 128 9.21 -21.49 5.29
#